data_AF-X1NK71-F1
#
_entry.id   AF-X1NK71-F1
#
_cell.length_a   1.000
_cell.length_b   1.000
_cell.length_c   1.000
_cell.angle_alpha   90.00
_cell.angle_beta   90.00
_cell.angle_gamma   90.00
#
_symmetry.space_group_name_H-M   'P 1'
#
loop_
_entity.id
_entity.type
_entity.pdbx_description
1 polymer ?
#
loop_
_entity_poly.entity_id
_entity_poly.type
_entity_poly.pdbx_seq_one_letter_code
_entity_poly.pdbx_strand_id
1 'polypeptide(L)'
;SLILWGLAGKVYPEFVVEALLNKGFLRHLEDMRKLNADRRLALASYISFPRSTDVVNALRVAICPYDPADCDRYCPNKARDCDRISGVQDRELFANVLAPGERSALFTSQSSIVQKHYGLHEVYFFYLRVDDEIARVEIPQWVATDESLLNLTHSLVLDQCRRGQGYPVALSEAHEQAVVTGADRETFWQLVESLMVGEKMPTPTSAKSFSKRTRWV
;
A
#
# COMPACT_ATOMS: atom_id res chain seq x y z
N SER A 1 -1.04 1.04 1.00
CA SER A 1 0.25 0.34 0.86
C SER A 1 1.33 1.31 1.25
N LEU A 2 2.20 0.94 2.19
CA LEU A 2 3.42 1.70 2.50
C LEU A 2 4.49 1.49 1.43
N ILE A 3 4.36 0.43 0.63
CA ILE A 3 5.23 0.17 -0.51
C ILE A 3 4.64 0.82 -1.76
N LEU A 4 5.37 1.74 -2.38
CA LEU A 4 4.99 2.40 -3.63
C LEU A 4 5.27 1.50 -4.85
N TRP A 5 4.48 0.44 -5.00
CA TRP A 5 4.62 -0.57 -6.07
C TRP A 5 4.60 0.01 -7.48
N GLY A 6 3.86 1.10 -7.71
CA GLY A 6 3.84 1.77 -9.03
C GLY A 6 5.20 2.29 -9.48
N LEU A 7 6.11 2.56 -8.54
CA LEU A 7 7.48 2.97 -8.83
C LEU A 7 8.44 1.78 -8.94
N ALA A 8 8.00 0.57 -8.56
CA ALA A 8 8.79 -0.65 -8.62
C ALA A 8 8.85 -1.18 -10.06
N GLY A 9 9.66 -0.53 -10.90
CA GLY A 9 9.89 -0.96 -12.29
C GLY A 9 10.72 0.06 -13.05
N LYS A 10 11.27 -0.34 -14.21
CA LYS A 10 12.02 0.56 -15.10
C LYS A 10 11.11 1.47 -15.96
N VAL A 11 9.85 1.63 -15.55
CA VAL A 11 8.83 2.37 -16.31
C VAL A 11 9.02 3.88 -16.15
N TYR A 12 9.44 4.32 -14.96
CA TYR A 12 9.67 5.72 -14.65
C TYR A 12 11.16 6.06 -14.67
N PRO A 13 11.54 7.24 -15.18
CA PRO A 13 12.90 7.75 -15.05
C PRO A 13 13.32 7.92 -13.59
N GLU A 14 14.62 7.79 -13.31
CA GLU A 14 15.16 7.87 -11.95
C GLU A 14 14.81 9.18 -11.23
N PHE A 15 14.78 10.31 -11.93
CA PHE A 15 14.44 11.60 -11.32
C PHE A 15 12.99 11.64 -10.77
N VAL A 16 12.07 10.86 -11.36
CA VAL A 16 10.68 10.75 -10.86
C VAL A 16 10.66 9.97 -9.56
N VAL A 17 11.40 8.86 -9.50
CA VAL A 17 11.57 8.07 -8.28
C VAL A 17 12.22 8.94 -7.20
N GLU A 18 13.28 9.68 -7.52
CA GLU A 18 13.94 10.57 -6.57
C GLU A 18 13.00 11.66 -6.03
N ALA A 19 12.22 12.31 -6.91
CA ALA A 19 11.31 13.38 -6.49
C ALA A 19 10.15 12.86 -5.64
N LEU A 20 9.50 11.78 -6.07
CA LEU A 20 8.28 11.28 -5.41
C LEU A 20 8.59 10.40 -4.19
N LEU A 21 9.61 9.56 -4.27
CA LEU A 21 9.97 8.63 -3.20
C LEU A 21 10.98 9.25 -2.24
N ASN A 22 12.19 9.58 -2.70
CA ASN A 22 13.28 10.00 -1.80
C ASN A 22 13.01 11.37 -1.17
N LYS A 23 12.68 12.37 -1.99
CA LYS A 23 12.44 13.76 -1.54
C LYS A 23 11.03 13.99 -1.00
N GLY A 24 10.09 13.13 -1.38
CA GLY A 24 8.69 13.17 -0.97
C GLY A 24 8.40 12.15 0.13
N PHE A 25 7.91 10.97 -0.25
CA PHE A 25 7.35 9.99 0.67
C PHE A 25 8.29 9.58 1.83
N LEU A 26 9.55 9.23 1.53
CA LEU A 26 10.51 8.78 2.54
C LEU A 26 10.90 9.90 3.49
N ARG A 27 11.00 11.14 3.01
CA ARG A 27 11.23 12.30 3.88
C ARG A 27 10.13 12.43 4.93
N HIS A 28 8.87 12.26 4.55
CA HIS A 28 7.75 12.32 5.50
C HIS A 28 7.71 11.12 6.46
N LEU A 29 8.13 9.93 6.02
CA LEU A 29 8.34 8.80 6.91
C LEU A 29 9.42 9.08 7.95
N GLU A 30 10.53 9.71 7.56
CA GLU A 30 11.58 10.11 8.51
C GLU A 30 11.08 11.16 9.51
N ASP A 31 10.31 12.16 9.06
CA ASP A 31 9.73 13.16 9.95
C ASP A 31 8.80 12.51 10.99
N MET A 32 7.96 11.56 10.57
CA MET A 32 7.11 10.78 11.49
C MET A 32 7.94 9.91 12.44
N ARG A 33 9.00 9.27 11.96
CA ARG A 33 9.92 8.49 12.82
C ARG A 33 10.57 9.37 13.89
N LYS A 34 10.99 10.59 13.54
CA LYS A 34 11.56 11.55 14.51
C LYS A 34 10.55 12.00 15.55
N LEU A 35 9.31 12.26 15.16
CA LEU A 35 8.22 12.60 16.09
C LEU A 35 7.95 11.49 17.12
N ASN A 36 8.27 10.24 16.79
CA ASN A 36 8.12 9.12 17.71
C ASN A 36 9.07 9.20 18.93
N ALA A 37 10.09 10.07 18.91
CA ALA A 37 10.98 10.28 20.07
C ALA A 37 10.23 10.94 21.25
N ASP A 38 9.32 11.87 20.94
CA ASP A 38 8.59 12.65 21.95
C ASP A 38 7.14 12.18 22.14
N ARG A 39 6.63 11.34 21.23
CA ARG A 39 5.26 10.84 21.20
C ARG A 39 5.25 9.37 20.84
N ARG A 40 4.32 8.58 21.38
CA ARG A 40 4.12 7.20 20.88
C ARG A 40 3.35 7.25 19.57
N LEU A 41 4.06 7.23 18.44
CA LEU A 41 3.48 7.28 17.10
C LEU A 41 3.71 5.95 16.37
N ALA A 42 2.64 5.19 16.22
CA ALA A 42 2.63 3.95 15.45
C ALA A 42 1.96 4.18 14.09
N LEU A 43 2.76 4.10 13.01
CA LEU A 43 2.26 4.21 11.64
C LEU A 43 1.95 2.82 11.09
N ALA A 44 0.79 2.67 10.43
CA ALA A 44 0.42 1.46 9.73
C ALA A 44 -0.39 1.76 8.46
N SER A 45 -0.20 0.95 7.42
CA SER A 45 -1.12 0.83 6.29
C SER A 45 -1.93 -0.45 6.45
N TYR A 46 -3.21 -0.38 6.11
CA TYR A 46 -4.10 -1.52 6.03
C TYR A 46 -4.38 -1.87 4.58
N ILE A 47 -4.37 -3.16 4.25
CA ILE A 47 -4.74 -3.69 2.94
C ILE A 47 -5.80 -4.77 3.18
N SER A 48 -7.05 -4.44 2.85
CA SER A 48 -8.17 -5.39 2.85
C SER A 48 -7.98 -6.41 1.73
N PHE A 49 -8.40 -7.65 1.99
CA PHE A 49 -8.44 -8.75 1.03
C PHE A 49 -7.20 -8.84 0.12
N PRO A 50 -5.98 -8.97 0.69
CA PRO A 50 -4.75 -8.88 -0.06
C PRO A 50 -4.60 -10.08 -1.00
N ARG A 51 -4.04 -9.81 -2.19
CA ARG A 51 -3.73 -10.82 -3.21
C ARG A 51 -2.27 -11.25 -3.20
N SER A 52 -1.54 -10.95 -2.13
CA SER A 52 -0.11 -11.25 -1.99
C SER A 52 0.14 -12.74 -1.82
N THR A 53 1.33 -13.17 -2.24
CA THR A 53 1.83 -14.55 -2.17
C THR A 53 3.25 -14.59 -1.59
N ASP A 54 3.64 -13.58 -0.80
CA ASP A 54 5.01 -13.46 -0.27
C ASP A 54 5.36 -14.67 0.62
N VAL A 55 4.46 -15.07 1.51
CA VAL A 55 4.69 -16.18 2.44
C VAL A 55 4.58 -17.52 1.74
N VAL A 56 3.56 -17.69 0.88
CA VAL A 56 3.42 -18.91 0.07
C VAL A 56 4.65 -19.11 -0.83
N ASN A 57 5.19 -18.05 -1.43
CA ASN A 57 6.42 -18.15 -2.24
C ASN A 57 7.65 -18.52 -1.39
N ALA A 58 7.77 -18.00 -0.17
CA ALA A 58 8.83 -18.44 0.74
C ALA A 58 8.70 -19.92 1.11
N LEU A 59 7.47 -20.40 1.36
CA LEU A 59 7.19 -21.82 1.58
C LEU A 59 7.58 -22.68 0.38
N ARG A 60 7.36 -22.21 -0.86
CA ARG A 60 7.77 -22.92 -2.07
C ARG A 60 9.28 -23.15 -2.14
N VAL A 61 10.08 -22.18 -1.68
CA VAL A 61 11.53 -22.34 -1.57
C VAL A 61 11.88 -23.35 -0.48
N ALA A 62 11.21 -23.29 0.67
CA ALA A 62 11.46 -24.20 1.79
C ALA A 62 11.14 -25.68 1.50
N ILE A 63 10.12 -25.95 0.67
CA ILE A 63 9.76 -27.32 0.25
C ILE A 63 10.51 -27.78 -1.02
N CYS A 64 11.35 -26.91 -1.59
CA CYS A 64 12.13 -27.26 -2.77
C CYS A 64 13.13 -28.38 -2.40
N PRO A 65 13.20 -29.48 -3.14
CA PRO A 65 14.16 -30.56 -2.85
C PRO A 65 15.61 -30.18 -3.17
N TYR A 66 15.84 -29.01 -3.78
CA TYR A 66 17.16 -28.52 -4.18
C TYR A 66 17.55 -27.29 -3.36
N ASP A 67 18.79 -27.29 -2.87
CA ASP A 67 19.40 -26.19 -2.13
C ASP A 67 20.79 -25.84 -2.74
N PRO A 68 21.01 -24.64 -3.29
CA PRO A 68 20.02 -23.55 -3.43
C PRO A 68 18.93 -23.89 -4.45
N ALA A 69 17.74 -23.34 -4.22
CA ALA A 69 16.63 -23.46 -5.16
C ALA A 69 16.96 -22.73 -6.48
N ASP A 70 17.17 -23.50 -7.55
CA ASP A 70 17.49 -23.00 -8.88
C ASP A 70 16.59 -23.68 -9.92
N CYS A 71 15.48 -23.02 -10.23
CA CYS A 71 14.48 -23.57 -11.13
C CYS A 71 14.99 -23.70 -12.58
N ASP A 72 15.88 -22.81 -13.01
CA ASP A 72 16.42 -22.81 -14.38
C ASP A 72 17.36 -24.00 -14.58
N ARG A 73 18.13 -24.34 -13.55
CA ARG A 73 19.03 -25.51 -13.55
C ARG A 73 18.30 -26.83 -13.38
N TYR A 74 17.40 -26.93 -12.39
CA TYR A 74 16.82 -28.21 -11.97
C TYR A 74 15.43 -28.51 -12.56
N CYS A 75 14.72 -27.50 -13.07
CA CYS A 75 13.36 -27.63 -13.60
C CYS A 75 13.13 -26.93 -14.96
N PRO A 76 14.02 -27.04 -15.96
CA PRO A 76 13.88 -26.31 -17.23
C PRO A 76 12.65 -26.72 -18.06
N ASN A 77 12.18 -27.97 -17.93
CA ASN A 77 11.03 -28.51 -18.68
C ASN A 77 10.20 -29.54 -17.87
N LYS A 78 10.25 -29.48 -16.54
CA LYS A 78 9.51 -30.40 -15.66
C LYS A 78 8.46 -29.63 -14.86
N ALA A 79 7.34 -30.28 -14.57
CA ALA A 79 6.42 -29.81 -13.55
C ALA A 79 7.19 -29.69 -12.22
N ARG A 80 7.05 -28.55 -11.55
CA ARG A 80 7.77 -28.26 -10.31
C ARG A 80 6.95 -28.80 -9.15
N ASP A 81 7.51 -29.71 -8.36
CA ASP A 81 6.76 -30.25 -7.21
C ASP A 81 6.41 -29.18 -6.18
N CYS A 82 7.23 -28.13 -6.08
CA CYS A 82 6.94 -26.94 -5.26
C CYS A 82 5.81 -26.07 -5.83
N ASP A 83 5.36 -26.27 -7.08
CA ASP A 83 4.18 -25.58 -7.63
C ASP A 83 2.86 -26.16 -7.14
N ARG A 84 2.85 -27.25 -6.36
CA ARG A 84 1.62 -27.81 -5.79
C ARG A 84 0.85 -26.84 -4.89
N ILE A 85 1.55 -25.89 -4.30
CA ILE A 85 0.97 -24.80 -3.50
C ILE A 85 0.89 -23.48 -4.28
N SER A 86 1.25 -23.49 -5.56
CA SER A 86 1.07 -22.34 -6.45
C SER A 86 -0.41 -22.04 -6.63
N GLY A 87 -0.76 -20.75 -6.67
CA GLY A 87 -2.14 -20.28 -6.77
C GLY A 87 -2.85 -20.06 -5.44
N VAL A 88 -2.30 -20.55 -4.32
CA VAL A 88 -2.78 -20.21 -2.98
C VAL A 88 -2.30 -18.81 -2.62
N GLN A 89 -3.22 -17.96 -2.15
CA GLN A 89 -2.87 -16.62 -1.66
C GLN A 89 -2.54 -16.66 -0.17
N ASP A 90 -1.70 -15.72 0.30
CA ASP A 90 -1.34 -15.66 1.72
C ASP A 90 -2.60 -15.49 2.61
N ARG A 91 -3.63 -14.78 2.12
CA ARG A 91 -4.92 -14.67 2.82
C ARG A 91 -5.63 -16.02 3.01
N GLU A 92 -5.49 -16.96 2.07
CA GLU A 92 -6.12 -18.29 2.17
C GLU A 92 -5.36 -19.17 3.15
N LEU A 93 -4.03 -19.08 3.14
CA LEU A 93 -3.17 -19.72 4.14
C LEU A 93 -3.56 -19.24 5.54
N PHE A 94 -3.50 -17.93 5.80
CA PHE A 94 -3.74 -17.40 7.14
C PHE A 94 -5.19 -17.48 7.60
N ALA A 95 -6.16 -17.57 6.68
CA ALA A 95 -7.55 -17.84 7.03
C ALA A 95 -7.75 -19.20 7.72
N ASN A 96 -6.86 -20.16 7.46
CA ASN A 96 -6.90 -21.50 8.06
C ASN A 96 -5.96 -21.65 9.27
N VAL A 97 -5.07 -20.68 9.51
CA VAL A 97 -4.04 -20.75 10.55
C VAL A 97 -4.34 -19.85 11.74
N LEU A 98 -4.86 -18.64 11.50
CA LEU A 98 -5.07 -17.64 12.54
C LEU A 98 -6.49 -17.74 13.11
N ALA A 99 -6.61 -17.68 14.44
CA ALA A 99 -7.89 -17.49 15.11
C ALA A 99 -8.37 -16.03 15.00
N PRO A 100 -9.67 -15.73 15.20
CA PRO A 100 -10.17 -14.36 15.17
C PRO A 100 -9.44 -13.43 16.13
N GLY A 101 -8.94 -12.30 15.60
CA GLY A 101 -8.16 -11.32 16.35
C GLY A 101 -6.67 -11.65 16.49
N GLU A 102 -6.19 -12.76 15.91
CA GLU A 102 -4.76 -13.09 15.92
C GLU A 102 -4.02 -12.47 14.74
N ARG A 103 -2.74 -12.13 14.99
CA ARG A 103 -1.80 -11.74 13.95
C ARG A 103 -0.76 -12.83 13.69
N SER A 104 -0.33 -12.94 12.45
CA SER A 104 0.84 -13.76 12.08
C SER A 104 2.13 -13.22 12.69
N ALA A 105 3.22 -13.97 12.47
CA ALA A 105 4.58 -13.43 12.60
C ALA A 105 4.79 -12.22 11.67
N LEU A 106 5.86 -11.47 11.95
CA LEU A 106 6.33 -10.39 11.09
C LEU A 106 7.13 -10.93 9.91
N PHE A 107 6.90 -10.33 8.76
CA PHE A 107 7.60 -10.59 7.50
C PHE A 107 8.19 -9.29 6.96
N THR A 108 9.21 -9.40 6.12
CA THR A 108 9.82 -8.27 5.41
C THR A 108 9.51 -8.33 3.92
N SER A 109 9.27 -7.17 3.31
CA SER A 109 9.05 -7.10 1.87
C SER A 109 10.36 -7.29 1.10
N GLN A 110 10.37 -8.22 0.15
CA GLN A 110 11.48 -8.43 -0.78
C GLN A 110 11.35 -7.58 -2.05
N SER A 111 10.50 -6.55 -2.03
CA SER A 111 10.31 -5.68 -3.18
C SER A 111 11.59 -4.90 -3.50
N SER A 112 12.01 -4.93 -4.76
CA SER A 112 13.23 -4.26 -5.21
C SER A 112 13.23 -2.75 -4.95
N ILE A 113 12.07 -2.08 -4.93
CA ILE A 113 11.98 -0.66 -4.59
C ILE A 113 12.31 -0.41 -3.12
N VAL A 114 11.88 -1.31 -2.23
CA VAL A 114 12.15 -1.23 -0.79
C VAL A 114 13.64 -1.42 -0.56
N GLN A 115 14.20 -2.52 -1.09
CA GLN A 115 15.62 -2.83 -0.95
C GLN A 115 16.55 -1.73 -1.48
N LYS A 116 16.18 -1.07 -2.57
CA LYS A 116 17.03 -0.05 -3.20
C LYS A 116 16.93 1.34 -2.56
N HIS A 117 15.74 1.75 -2.13
CA HIS A 117 15.48 3.15 -1.81
C HIS A 117 15.07 3.40 -0.37
N TYR A 118 14.47 2.44 0.33
CA TYR A 118 13.81 2.74 1.62
C TYR A 118 14.81 2.87 2.78
N GLY A 119 15.97 2.23 2.70
CA GLY A 119 17.02 2.36 3.73
C GLY A 119 16.49 2.02 5.12
N LEU A 120 16.58 2.96 6.07
CA LEU A 120 16.08 2.81 7.46
C LEU A 120 14.55 2.74 7.57
N HIS A 121 13.83 2.87 6.45
CA HIS A 121 12.37 2.82 6.38
C HIS A 121 11.88 1.49 5.78
N GLU A 122 12.63 0.40 5.94
CA GLU A 122 12.18 -0.92 5.52
C GLU A 122 10.73 -1.20 5.97
N VAL A 123 9.97 -1.82 5.08
CA VAL A 123 8.56 -2.13 5.33
C VAL A 123 8.45 -3.59 5.79
N TYR A 124 7.95 -3.73 7.00
CA TYR A 124 7.54 -4.99 7.60
C TYR A 124 6.03 -5.14 7.43
N PHE A 125 5.55 -6.37 7.47
CA PHE A 125 4.12 -6.63 7.42
C PHE A 125 3.76 -7.87 8.22
N PHE A 126 2.50 -7.93 8.63
CA PHE A 126 1.87 -9.12 9.18
C PHE A 126 0.45 -9.26 8.64
N TYR A 127 -0.10 -10.46 8.75
CA TYR A 127 -1.50 -10.73 8.46
C TYR A 127 -2.31 -10.72 9.75
N LEU A 128 -3.49 -10.12 9.72
CA LEU A 128 -4.41 -10.04 10.84
C LEU A 128 -5.72 -10.71 10.45
N ARG A 129 -6.19 -11.65 11.28
CA ARG A 129 -7.54 -12.21 11.17
C ARG A 129 -8.53 -11.26 11.81
N VAL A 130 -9.20 -10.48 10.98
CA VAL A 130 -10.39 -9.71 11.38
C VAL A 130 -11.63 -10.55 11.03
N ASP A 131 -12.79 -10.20 11.60
CA ASP A 131 -14.05 -10.95 11.57
C ASP A 131 -14.18 -11.95 10.39
N ASP A 132 -14.41 -11.44 9.17
CA ASP A 132 -14.65 -12.25 7.97
C ASP A 132 -13.52 -12.18 6.92
N GLU A 133 -12.39 -11.53 7.21
CA GLU A 133 -11.28 -11.42 6.27
C GLU A 133 -9.88 -11.58 6.90
N ILE A 134 -8.90 -11.85 6.05
CA ILE A 134 -7.49 -11.65 6.39
C ILE A 134 -7.06 -10.32 5.81
N ALA A 135 -6.62 -9.42 6.67
CA ALA A 135 -6.02 -8.16 6.28
C ALA A 135 -4.49 -8.25 6.29
N ARG A 136 -3.83 -7.49 5.44
CA ARG A 136 -2.38 -7.26 5.52
C ARG A 136 -2.13 -5.89 6.12
N VAL A 137 -1.39 -5.86 7.22
CA VAL A 137 -0.97 -4.63 7.88
C VAL A 137 0.51 -4.42 7.59
N GLU A 138 0.84 -3.29 6.97
CA GLU A 138 2.22 -2.89 6.68
C GLU A 138 2.65 -1.81 7.66
N ILE A 139 3.84 -1.95 8.22
CA ILE A 139 4.42 -1.05 9.22
C ILE A 139 5.87 -0.77 8.87
N PRO A 140 6.39 0.42 9.18
CA PRO A 140 7.79 0.71 8.99
C PRO A 140 8.64 0.03 10.09
N GLN A 141 9.93 -0.14 9.81
CA GLN A 141 10.89 -0.82 10.68
C GLN A 141 10.83 -0.36 12.15
N TRP A 142 10.75 0.95 12.42
CA TRP A 142 10.74 1.47 13.79
C TRP A 142 9.52 1.04 14.61
N VAL A 143 8.39 0.76 13.97
CA VAL A 143 7.19 0.20 14.62
C VAL A 143 7.36 -1.30 14.80
N ALA A 144 7.95 -1.98 13.83
CA ALA A 144 8.14 -3.43 13.87
C ALA A 144 9.14 -3.89 14.94
N THR A 145 10.19 -3.10 15.19
CA THR A 145 11.25 -3.42 16.16
C THR A 145 10.90 -3.07 17.60
N ASP A 146 9.88 -2.24 17.83
CA ASP A 146 9.38 -1.88 19.16
C ASP A 146 8.12 -2.68 19.46
N GLU A 147 8.22 -3.64 20.38
CA GLU A 147 7.12 -4.53 20.75
C GLU A 147 5.89 -3.77 21.26
N SER A 148 6.09 -2.65 21.96
CA SER A 148 5.00 -1.84 22.49
C SER A 148 4.22 -1.14 21.36
N LEU A 149 4.92 -0.59 20.36
CA LEU A 149 4.30 0.03 19.19
C LEU A 149 3.65 -0.99 18.27
N LEU A 150 4.27 -2.16 18.10
CA LEU A 150 3.70 -3.26 17.34
C LEU A 150 2.38 -3.75 17.95
N ASN A 151 2.35 -3.99 19.26
CA ASN A 151 1.16 -4.45 19.97
C ASN A 151 0.08 -3.36 20.03
N LEU A 152 0.47 -2.09 20.14
CA LEU A 152 -0.44 -0.95 20.01
C LEU A 152 -1.07 -0.91 18.62
N THR A 153 -0.27 -1.06 17.56
CA THR A 153 -0.75 -1.08 16.17
C THR A 153 -1.76 -2.19 15.96
N HIS A 154 -1.42 -3.41 16.38
CA HIS A 154 -2.33 -4.55 16.31
C HIS A 154 -3.66 -4.22 17.01
N SER A 155 -3.60 -3.80 18.28
CA SER A 155 -4.79 -3.54 19.08
C SER A 155 -5.69 -2.46 18.48
N LEU A 156 -5.10 -1.35 18.00
CA LEU A 156 -5.84 -0.24 17.41
C LEU A 156 -6.46 -0.60 16.07
N VAL A 157 -5.73 -1.31 15.19
CA VAL A 157 -6.29 -1.77 13.91
C VAL A 157 -7.46 -2.72 14.16
N LEU A 158 -7.32 -3.66 15.09
CA LEU A 158 -8.39 -4.60 15.43
C LEU A 158 -9.61 -3.89 16.02
N ASP A 159 -9.42 -2.91 16.92
CA ASP A 159 -10.51 -2.08 17.46
C ASP A 159 -11.23 -1.31 16.35
N GLN A 160 -10.49 -0.66 15.45
CA GLN A 160 -11.06 0.08 14.33
C GLN A 160 -11.88 -0.82 13.40
N CYS A 161 -11.41 -2.03 13.09
CA CYS A 161 -12.16 -2.99 12.30
C CYS A 161 -13.46 -3.42 13.00
N ARG A 162 -13.40 -3.74 14.30
CA ARG A 162 -14.60 -4.13 15.08
C ARG A 162 -15.66 -3.03 15.09
N ARG A 163 -15.22 -1.77 15.17
CA ARG A 163 -16.13 -0.60 15.14
C ARG A 163 -16.68 -0.31 13.75
N GLY A 164 -15.98 -0.71 12.69
CA GLY A 164 -16.33 -0.47 11.29
C GLY A 164 -16.77 -1.72 10.52
N GLN A 165 -17.36 -2.70 11.21
CA GLN A 165 -17.91 -3.92 10.59
C GLN A 165 -16.89 -4.70 9.74
N GLY A 166 -15.68 -4.88 10.25
CA GLY A 166 -14.59 -5.62 9.60
C GLY A 166 -13.60 -4.73 8.84
N TYR A 167 -13.85 -3.42 8.70
CA TYR A 167 -12.94 -2.48 8.06
C TYR A 167 -12.64 -1.27 8.96
N PRO A 168 -11.40 -0.72 8.98
CA PRO A 168 -11.07 0.39 9.88
C PRO A 168 -11.93 1.64 9.63
N VAL A 169 -12.67 2.10 10.64
CA VAL A 169 -13.53 3.31 10.55
C VAL A 169 -12.77 4.52 10.01
N ALA A 170 -11.57 4.78 10.54
CA ALA A 170 -10.74 5.90 10.09
C ALA A 170 -10.41 5.84 8.58
N LEU A 171 -10.29 4.65 7.99
CA LEU A 171 -10.07 4.50 6.56
C LEU A 171 -11.36 4.64 5.76
N SER A 172 -12.50 4.19 6.29
CA SER A 172 -13.80 4.46 5.69
C SER A 172 -14.05 5.96 5.59
N GLU A 173 -13.85 6.69 6.69
CA GLU A 173 -14.01 8.15 6.72
C GLU A 173 -13.03 8.83 5.76
N ALA A 174 -11.77 8.41 5.75
CA ALA A 174 -10.79 8.95 4.80
C ALA A 174 -11.18 8.69 3.34
N HIS A 175 -11.77 7.52 3.04
CA HIS A 175 -12.27 7.22 1.69
C HIS A 175 -13.41 8.15 1.31
N GLU A 176 -14.37 8.38 2.19
CA GLU A 176 -15.51 9.29 1.97
C GLU A 176 -15.03 10.73 1.76
N GLN A 177 -14.10 11.21 2.57
CA GLN A 177 -13.55 12.58 2.48
C GLN A 177 -12.67 12.79 1.25
N ALA A 178 -12.05 11.73 0.72
CA ALA A 178 -11.20 11.81 -0.46
C ALA A 178 -11.97 11.75 -1.79
N VAL A 179 -13.29 11.56 -1.76
CA VAL A 179 -14.11 11.52 -2.99
C VAL A 179 -14.12 12.90 -3.65
N VAL A 180 -13.48 12.99 -4.81
CA VAL A 180 -13.55 14.18 -5.66
C VAL A 180 -14.89 14.20 -6.39
N THR A 181 -15.79 15.07 -5.97
CA THR A 181 -17.14 15.18 -6.52
C THR A 181 -17.15 15.85 -7.90
N GLY A 182 -18.29 15.78 -8.60
CA GLY A 182 -18.48 16.50 -9.86
C GLY A 182 -18.32 18.02 -9.70
N ALA A 183 -18.82 18.57 -8.59
CA ALA A 183 -18.68 19.99 -8.27
C ALA A 183 -17.21 20.39 -8.03
N ASP A 184 -16.45 19.57 -7.30
CA ASP A 184 -15.02 19.84 -7.07
C ASP A 184 -14.23 19.90 -8.38
N ARG A 185 -14.56 19.02 -9.33
CA ARG A 185 -13.96 19.03 -10.67
C ARG A 185 -14.31 20.30 -11.43
N GLU A 186 -15.57 20.72 -11.39
CA GLU A 186 -16.00 21.96 -12.05
C GLU A 186 -15.30 23.18 -11.44
N THR A 187 -15.20 23.26 -10.12
CA THR A 187 -14.48 24.34 -9.42
C THR A 187 -13.00 24.33 -9.78
N PHE A 188 -12.35 23.16 -9.80
CA PHE A 188 -10.96 23.04 -10.24
C PHE A 188 -10.76 23.60 -11.64
N TRP A 189 -11.61 23.23 -12.61
CA TRP A 189 -11.51 23.72 -13.98
C TRP A 189 -11.80 25.22 -14.07
N GLN A 190 -12.72 25.77 -13.27
CA GLN A 190 -12.95 27.21 -13.20
C GLN A 190 -11.72 27.98 -12.69
N LEU A 191 -11.00 27.43 -11.70
CA LEU A 191 -9.76 28.02 -11.18
C LEU A 191 -8.66 27.98 -12.23
N VAL A 192 -8.49 26.85 -12.93
CA VAL A 192 -7.53 26.73 -14.03
C VAL A 192 -7.86 27.71 -15.16
N GLU A 193 -9.13 27.80 -15.58
CA GLU A 193 -9.59 28.77 -16.57
C GLU A 193 -9.26 30.21 -16.12
N SER A 194 -9.55 30.56 -14.86
CA SER A 194 -9.31 31.91 -14.32
C SER A 194 -7.82 32.26 -14.29
N LEU A 195 -6.95 31.31 -13.90
CA LEU A 195 -5.51 31.50 -13.91
C LEU A 195 -4.96 31.67 -15.34
N MET A 196 -5.46 30.86 -16.29
CA MET A 196 -5.08 30.98 -17.70
C MET A 196 -5.49 32.32 -18.30
N VAL A 197 -6.69 32.83 -17.98
CA VAL A 197 -7.14 34.17 -18.39
C VAL A 197 -6.23 35.25 -17.79
N GLY A 198 -5.87 35.13 -16.51
CA GLY A 198 -4.94 36.05 -15.84
C GLY A 198 -3.56 36.12 -16.52
N GLU A 199 -3.04 34.97 -16.94
CA GLU A 199 -1.76 34.84 -17.65
C GLU A 199 -1.87 35.04 -19.18
N LYS A 200 -3.03 35.49 -19.69
CA LYS A 200 -3.31 35.71 -21.12
C LYS A 200 -3.06 34.49 -22.01
N MET A 201 -3.25 33.29 -21.46
CA MET A 201 -3.15 32.05 -22.20
C MET A 201 -4.49 31.66 -22.84
N PRO A 202 -4.50 31.01 -24.01
CA PRO A 202 -5.73 30.54 -24.63
C PRO A 202 -6.37 29.43 -23.78
N THR A 203 -7.63 29.62 -23.36
CA THR A 203 -8.39 28.61 -22.60
C THR A 203 -9.03 27.59 -23.55
N PRO A 204 -8.79 26.27 -23.37
CA PRO A 204 -9.40 25.23 -24.18
C PRO A 204 -10.81 24.90 -23.65
N THR A 205 -11.76 25.83 -23.77
CA THR A 205 -13.17 25.51 -23.50
C THR A 205 -13.82 24.88 -24.72
N SER A 206 -14.48 23.74 -24.53
CA SER A 206 -15.31 23.09 -25.55
C SER A 206 -16.43 24.02 -26.04
N ALA A 207 -16.70 24.05 -27.34
CA ALA A 207 -17.84 24.78 -27.92
C ALA A 207 -19.19 24.42 -27.25
N LYS A 208 -19.29 23.20 -26.69
CA LYS A 208 -20.47 22.72 -25.96
C LYS A 208 -20.61 23.31 -24.55
N SER A 209 -19.50 23.59 -23.85
CA SER A 209 -19.57 24.28 -22.54
C SER A 209 -19.82 25.78 -22.72
N PHE A 210 -19.29 26.37 -23.79
CA PHE A 210 -19.58 27.76 -24.18
C PHE A 210 -21.07 27.95 -24.51
N SER A 211 -21.64 27.09 -25.35
CA SER A 211 -23.07 27.09 -25.71
C SER A 211 -24.05 26.92 -24.54
N LYS A 212 -23.63 26.34 -23.41
CA LYS A 212 -24.46 26.23 -22.21
C LYS A 212 -24.43 27.52 -21.37
N ARG A 213 -23.37 28.32 -21.47
CA ARG A 213 -23.20 29.59 -20.75
C ARG A 213 -23.84 30.76 -21.51
N THR A 214 -23.88 30.72 -22.84
CA THR A 214 -24.69 31.64 -23.66
C THR A 214 -26.09 31.09 -23.84
N ARG A 215 -27.07 31.60 -23.08
CA ARG A 215 -28.48 31.41 -23.46
C ARG A 215 -28.67 31.95 -24.88
N TRP A 216 -29.23 31.13 -25.76
CA TRP A 216 -29.59 31.52 -27.12
C TRP A 216 -30.40 32.83 -27.07
N VAL A 217 -29.89 33.85 -27.77
CA VAL A 217 -30.65 35.05 -28.13
C VAL A 217 -31.41 34.75 -29.42
#